data_AF-A0A7W7RAP9-F1
#
_entry.id   AF-A0A7W7RAP9-F1
#
_cell.length_a   1.000
_cell.length_b   1.000
_cell.length_c   1.000
_cell.angle_alpha   90.00
_cell.angle_beta   90.00
_cell.angle_gamma   90.00
#
_symmetry.space_group_name_H-M   'P 1'
#
loop_
_entity.id
_entity.type
_entity.pdbx_description
1 polymer ?
#
loop_
_entity_poly.entity_id
_entity_poly.type
_entity_poly.pdbx_seq_one_letter_code
_entity_poly.pdbx_strand_id
1 'polypeptide(L)'
;MSSTGLPSVPQASGILIGSTRQNVGNLAVAAFGLAAIVVLAVWAAREYRRKGRPQLWVLLGASLLTVLTDAAARLLTGLQSRPGANGLVLYRAFGIDIAVWMPLFFPAFVGFLGYATYLAIAEGHSRRRFWLILVIGGAADTVGEYVMMHAADLYTYTGAQPLKLFGLPLVWPWAFVSTPMLMGASVALLSHRIHGLRWLLALPLLGSGYLGYLAALFWPVIVARSTGMSSLALSGVGIVSLGFMLATLYVVSLFLPPSSRSGPSAAPATQHATAVN
;
A
#
# COMPACT_ATOMS: atom_id res chain seq x y z
N MET A 1 -45.81 14.25 -4.11
CA MET A 1 -44.61 13.46 -3.72
C MET A 1 -44.25 12.57 -4.90
N SER A 2 -43.37 13.04 -5.77
CA SER A 2 -42.90 12.31 -6.95
C SER A 2 -41.87 11.27 -6.50
N SER A 3 -42.21 9.98 -6.62
CA SER A 3 -41.26 8.89 -6.46
C SER A 3 -40.24 8.99 -7.59
N THR A 4 -39.07 9.55 -7.30
CA THR A 4 -37.89 9.44 -8.18
C THR A 4 -37.54 7.96 -8.27
N GLY A 5 -38.06 7.31 -9.32
CA GLY A 5 -37.75 5.94 -9.66
C GLY A 5 -36.24 5.79 -9.72
N LEU A 6 -35.69 4.92 -8.86
CA LEU A 6 -34.29 4.58 -8.92
C LEU A 6 -34.00 4.07 -10.34
N PRO A 7 -32.99 4.61 -11.05
CA PRO A 7 -32.66 4.15 -12.38
C PRO A 7 -32.41 2.64 -12.34
N SER A 8 -33.10 1.91 -13.23
CA SER A 8 -32.95 0.47 -13.37
C SER A 8 -31.48 0.15 -13.60
N VAL A 9 -30.88 -0.59 -12.67
CA VAL A 9 -29.49 -1.04 -12.78
C VAL A 9 -29.41 -2.00 -13.96
N PRO A 10 -28.63 -1.70 -15.02
CA PRO A 10 -28.46 -2.63 -16.13
C PRO A 10 -27.90 -3.94 -15.60
N GLN A 11 -28.61 -5.04 -15.81
CA GLN A 11 -28.11 -6.38 -15.51
C GLN A 11 -27.01 -6.71 -16.54
N ALA A 12 -25.76 -6.64 -16.09
CA ALA A 12 -24.60 -6.97 -16.89
C ALA A 12 -24.44 -8.51 -16.98
N SER A 13 -25.07 -9.13 -17.98
CA SER A 13 -24.90 -10.55 -18.28
C SER A 13 -23.72 -10.77 -19.24
N GLY A 14 -22.49 -10.73 -18.71
CA GLY A 14 -21.27 -11.10 -19.45
C GLY A 14 -20.03 -11.06 -18.55
N ILE A 15 -19.24 -12.13 -18.55
CA ILE A 15 -18.03 -12.29 -17.70
C ILE A 15 -16.86 -11.40 -18.20
N LEU A 16 -16.91 -10.93 -19.45
CA LEU A 16 -15.85 -10.14 -20.09
C LEU A 16 -16.49 -9.00 -20.92
N ILE A 17 -16.82 -7.89 -20.28
CA ILE A 17 -17.42 -6.72 -20.94
C ILE A 17 -16.32 -5.72 -21.41
N GLY A 18 -15.09 -5.88 -20.92
CA GLY A 18 -13.96 -5.01 -21.24
C GLY A 18 -13.25 -5.34 -22.55
N SER A 19 -12.39 -4.41 -22.99
CA SER A 19 -11.46 -4.63 -24.10
C SER A 19 -10.50 -5.79 -23.81
N THR A 20 -9.93 -6.41 -24.85
CA THR A 20 -8.91 -7.46 -24.72
C THR A 20 -7.77 -7.02 -23.80
N ARG A 21 -7.31 -5.77 -23.94
CA ARG A 21 -6.26 -5.19 -23.12
C ARG A 21 -6.63 -5.11 -21.64
N GLN A 22 -7.86 -4.70 -21.31
CA GLN A 22 -8.36 -4.67 -19.94
C GLN A 22 -8.50 -6.07 -19.36
N ASN A 23 -9.03 -7.02 -20.13
CA ASN A 23 -9.21 -8.40 -19.68
C ASN A 23 -7.86 -9.08 -19.38
N VAL A 24 -6.86 -8.89 -20.27
CA VAL A 24 -5.48 -9.36 -20.04
C VAL A 24 -4.88 -8.70 -18.81
N GLY A 25 -5.05 -7.38 -18.66
CA GLY A 25 -4.57 -6.64 -17.50
C GLY A 25 -5.17 -7.15 -16.19
N ASN A 26 -6.48 -7.34 -16.13
CA ASN A 26 -7.17 -7.90 -14.96
C ASN A 26 -6.66 -9.29 -14.61
N LEU A 27 -6.52 -10.17 -15.61
CA LEU A 27 -6.03 -11.52 -15.40
C LEU A 27 -4.58 -11.52 -14.89
N ALA A 28 -3.72 -10.67 -15.47
CA ALA A 28 -2.33 -10.53 -15.05
C ALA A 28 -2.22 -10.04 -13.60
N VAL A 29 -3.00 -9.02 -13.22
CA VAL A 29 -3.02 -8.50 -11.84
C VAL A 29 -3.57 -9.54 -10.87
N ALA A 30 -4.64 -10.23 -11.23
CA ALA A 30 -5.22 -11.29 -10.41
C ALA A 30 -4.24 -12.47 -10.21
N ALA A 31 -3.58 -12.92 -11.28
CA ALA A 31 -2.60 -13.99 -11.23
C ALA A 31 -1.38 -13.61 -10.38
N PHE A 32 -0.86 -12.38 -10.55
CA PHE A 32 0.20 -11.85 -9.71
C PHE A 32 -0.21 -11.81 -8.23
N GLY A 33 -1.40 -11.25 -7.94
CA GLY A 33 -1.93 -11.18 -6.58
C GLY A 33 -2.08 -12.55 -5.93
N LEU A 34 -2.64 -13.52 -6.64
CA LEU A 34 -2.77 -14.89 -6.15
C LEU A 34 -1.41 -15.54 -5.88
N ALA A 35 -0.45 -15.41 -6.80
CA ALA A 35 0.90 -15.92 -6.60
C ALA A 35 1.57 -15.27 -5.39
N ALA A 36 1.44 -13.95 -5.21
CA ALA A 36 1.96 -13.22 -4.07
C ALA A 36 1.31 -13.70 -2.75
N ILE A 37 0.00 -13.90 -2.72
CA ILE A 37 -0.71 -14.47 -1.55
C ILE A 37 -0.12 -15.82 -1.17
N VAL A 38 0.08 -16.72 -2.13
CA VAL A 38 0.65 -18.06 -1.87
C VAL A 38 2.06 -17.93 -1.29
N VAL A 39 2.92 -17.11 -1.89
CA VAL A 39 4.29 -16.88 -1.41
C VAL A 39 4.29 -16.29 0.01
N LEU A 40 3.47 -15.28 0.26
CA LEU A 40 3.37 -14.63 1.57
C LEU A 40 2.76 -15.55 2.63
N ALA A 41 1.78 -16.39 2.26
CA ALA A 41 1.19 -17.38 3.17
C ALA A 41 2.21 -18.46 3.56
N VAL A 42 3.03 -18.93 2.61
CA VAL A 42 4.14 -19.85 2.90
C VAL A 42 5.18 -19.17 3.81
N TRP A 43 5.49 -17.90 3.56
CA TRP A 43 6.39 -17.14 4.43
C TRP A 43 5.80 -16.95 5.84
N ALA A 44 4.52 -16.64 5.95
CA ALA A 44 3.81 -16.49 7.22
C ALA A 44 3.81 -17.80 8.02
N ALA A 45 3.54 -18.93 7.36
CA ALA A 45 3.63 -20.25 7.96
C ALA A 45 5.06 -20.55 8.46
N ARG A 46 6.07 -20.21 7.66
CA ARG A 46 7.49 -20.40 8.04
C ARG A 46 7.89 -19.53 9.22
N GLU A 47 7.53 -18.25 9.23
CA GLU A 47 7.82 -17.32 10.33
C GLU A 47 7.08 -17.73 11.62
N TYR A 48 5.82 -18.15 11.51
CA TYR A 48 5.07 -18.66 12.66
C TYR A 48 5.72 -19.94 13.22
N ARG A 49 6.08 -20.90 12.38
CA ARG A 49 6.72 -22.15 12.82
C ARG A 49 8.11 -21.94 13.41
N ARG A 50 8.92 -21.02 12.87
CA ARG A 50 10.31 -20.80 13.31
C ARG A 50 10.44 -19.82 14.47
N LYS A 51 9.62 -18.78 14.49
CA LYS A 51 9.75 -17.65 15.44
C LYS A 51 8.49 -17.40 16.28
N GLY A 52 7.41 -18.14 16.07
CA GLY A 52 6.14 -17.93 16.77
C GLY A 52 5.46 -16.60 16.41
N ARG A 53 5.80 -15.99 15.26
CA ARG A 53 5.33 -14.65 14.85
C ARG A 53 4.04 -14.72 14.02
N PRO A 54 2.87 -14.32 14.55
CA PRO A 54 1.61 -14.31 13.79
C PRO A 54 1.43 -13.05 12.92
N GLN A 55 2.33 -12.07 12.99
CA GLN A 55 2.13 -10.72 12.45
C GLN A 55 1.90 -10.69 10.93
N LEU A 56 2.58 -11.54 10.16
CA LEU A 56 2.34 -11.62 8.73
C LEU A 56 0.94 -12.20 8.42
N TRP A 57 0.47 -13.20 9.18
CA TRP A 57 -0.90 -13.71 9.03
C TRP A 57 -1.94 -12.63 9.32
N VAL A 58 -1.70 -11.84 10.37
CA VAL A 58 -2.57 -10.71 10.74
C VAL A 58 -2.61 -9.68 9.62
N LEU A 59 -1.44 -9.30 9.07
CA LEU A 59 -1.36 -8.34 7.98
C LEU A 59 -2.03 -8.86 6.70
N LEU A 60 -1.88 -10.14 6.36
CA LEU A 60 -2.57 -10.75 5.22
C LEU A 60 -4.09 -10.72 5.42
N GLY A 61 -4.58 -11.11 6.59
CA GLY A 61 -6.01 -11.04 6.92
C GLY A 61 -6.55 -9.60 6.90
N ALA A 62 -5.81 -8.65 7.48
CA ALA A 62 -6.17 -7.24 7.47
C ALA A 62 -6.20 -6.66 6.05
N SER A 63 -5.27 -7.07 5.19
CA SER A 63 -5.23 -6.65 3.78
C SER A 63 -6.49 -7.04 3.01
N LEU A 64 -7.05 -8.23 3.30
CA LEU A 64 -8.33 -8.66 2.72
C LEU A 64 -9.49 -7.80 3.23
N LEU A 65 -9.49 -7.42 4.51
CA LEU A 65 -10.51 -6.55 5.08
C LEU A 65 -10.43 -5.11 4.57
N THR A 66 -9.23 -4.62 4.23
CA THR A 66 -9.03 -3.29 3.65
C THR A 66 -9.85 -3.08 2.37
N VAL A 67 -10.09 -4.14 1.61
CA VAL A 67 -10.92 -4.11 0.39
C VAL A 67 -12.30 -3.53 0.69
N LEU A 68 -12.87 -3.81 1.87
CA LEU A 68 -14.19 -3.30 2.27
C LEU A 68 -14.22 -1.76 2.39
N THR A 69 -13.07 -1.14 2.65
CA THR A 69 -12.91 0.31 2.72
C THR A 69 -12.41 0.95 1.43
N ASP A 70 -12.07 0.14 0.42
CA ASP A 70 -11.43 0.63 -0.80
C ASP A 70 -12.37 1.55 -1.60
N ALA A 71 -13.67 1.26 -1.62
CA ALA A 71 -14.64 2.15 -2.27
C ALA A 71 -14.61 3.58 -1.71
N ALA A 72 -14.43 3.74 -0.40
CA ALA A 72 -14.28 5.05 0.22
C ALA A 72 -12.90 5.68 -0.12
N ALA A 73 -11.82 4.90 -0.06
CA ALA A 73 -10.49 5.37 -0.46
C ALA A 73 -10.48 5.86 -1.92
N ARG A 74 -11.12 5.12 -2.82
CA ARG A 74 -11.29 5.46 -4.23
C ARG A 74 -12.06 6.76 -4.43
N LEU A 75 -13.14 6.96 -3.68
CA LEU A 75 -13.88 8.22 -3.70
C LEU A 75 -12.97 9.41 -3.31
N LEU A 76 -12.22 9.27 -2.21
CA LEU A 76 -11.33 10.33 -1.69
C LEU A 76 -10.14 10.61 -2.62
N THR A 77 -9.65 9.62 -3.34
CA THR A 77 -8.53 9.73 -4.29
C THR A 77 -8.98 10.06 -5.71
N GLY A 78 -10.29 9.97 -5.99
CA GLY A 78 -10.85 10.12 -7.33
C GLY A 78 -10.46 8.98 -8.26
N LEU A 79 -10.12 7.83 -7.71
CA LEU A 79 -9.76 6.65 -8.46
C LEU A 79 -11.04 5.96 -8.96
N GLN A 80 -11.20 5.88 -10.27
CA GLN A 80 -12.38 5.25 -10.89
C GLN A 80 -11.94 4.18 -11.88
N SER A 81 -12.56 3.01 -11.78
CA SER A 81 -12.39 1.97 -12.80
C SER A 81 -12.88 2.45 -14.15
N ARG A 82 -12.19 2.05 -15.21
CA ARG A 82 -12.63 2.34 -16.58
C ARG A 82 -13.90 1.54 -16.89
N PRO A 83 -14.82 2.07 -17.73
CA PRO A 83 -15.95 1.30 -18.23
C PRO A 83 -15.48 -0.02 -18.85
N GLY A 84 -16.13 -1.13 -18.50
CA GLY A 84 -15.77 -2.48 -18.96
C GLY A 84 -14.53 -3.09 -18.29
N ALA A 85 -13.69 -2.32 -17.59
CA ALA A 85 -12.51 -2.85 -16.92
C ALA A 85 -12.83 -3.68 -15.67
N ASN A 86 -14.02 -3.53 -15.08
CA ASN A 86 -14.44 -4.39 -13.97
C ASN A 86 -15.00 -5.69 -14.54
N GLY A 87 -14.13 -6.63 -14.94
CA GLY A 87 -14.56 -7.91 -15.51
C GLY A 87 -15.53 -8.65 -14.57
N LEU A 88 -15.14 -8.80 -13.29
CA LEU A 88 -16.00 -9.33 -12.24
C LEU A 88 -16.04 -8.34 -11.07
N VAL A 89 -17.23 -7.81 -10.78
CA VAL A 89 -17.48 -6.89 -9.67
C VAL A 89 -17.72 -7.70 -8.40
N LEU A 90 -16.91 -7.46 -7.37
CA LEU A 90 -17.06 -8.03 -6.04
C LEU A 90 -18.23 -7.37 -5.30
N TYR A 91 -18.25 -6.04 -5.27
CA TYR A 91 -19.34 -5.25 -4.71
C TYR A 91 -19.33 -3.82 -5.28
N ARG A 92 -20.43 -3.09 -5.08
CA ARG A 92 -20.56 -1.68 -5.42
C ARG A 92 -20.90 -0.87 -4.17
N ALA A 93 -20.17 0.20 -3.92
CA ALA A 93 -20.47 1.17 -2.85
C ALA A 93 -20.07 2.59 -3.27
N PHE A 94 -20.82 3.60 -2.84
CA PHE A 94 -20.57 5.01 -3.20
C PHE A 94 -20.52 5.28 -4.72
N GLY A 95 -21.23 4.47 -5.51
CA GLY A 95 -21.18 4.55 -6.98
C GLY A 95 -19.88 4.01 -7.60
N ILE A 96 -19.04 3.32 -6.82
CA ILE A 96 -17.75 2.76 -7.24
C ILE A 96 -17.86 1.23 -7.24
N ASP A 97 -17.44 0.64 -8.34
CA ASP A 97 -17.29 -0.80 -8.50
C ASP A 97 -15.94 -1.26 -7.99
N ILE A 98 -15.96 -2.26 -7.11
CA ILE A 98 -14.77 -2.94 -6.61
C ILE A 98 -14.65 -4.26 -7.36
N ALA A 99 -13.53 -4.46 -8.05
CA ALA A 99 -13.29 -5.66 -8.85
C ALA A 99 -12.74 -6.81 -7.99
N VAL A 100 -13.03 -8.05 -8.37
CA VAL A 100 -12.58 -9.26 -7.64
C VAL A 100 -11.05 -9.42 -7.63
N TRP A 101 -10.31 -8.82 -8.56
CA TRP A 101 -8.84 -8.87 -8.51
C TRP A 101 -8.26 -8.04 -7.35
N MET A 102 -8.99 -7.08 -6.79
CA MET A 102 -8.53 -6.24 -5.70
C MET A 102 -8.19 -7.03 -4.43
N PRO A 103 -9.09 -7.86 -3.86
CA PRO A 103 -8.72 -8.69 -2.71
C PRO A 103 -7.55 -9.64 -2.98
N LEU A 104 -7.27 -9.97 -4.25
CA LEU A 104 -6.10 -10.76 -4.61
C LEU A 104 -4.81 -9.94 -4.60
N PHE A 105 -4.90 -8.66 -4.97
CA PHE A 105 -3.74 -7.76 -5.07
C PHE A 105 -3.35 -7.12 -3.74
N PHE A 106 -4.32 -6.76 -2.89
CA PHE A 106 -4.07 -6.04 -1.63
C PHE A 106 -3.07 -6.75 -0.70
N PRO A 107 -3.12 -8.08 -0.50
CA PRO A 107 -2.14 -8.76 0.35
C PRO A 107 -0.69 -8.64 -0.17
N ALA A 108 -0.50 -8.56 -1.48
CA ALA A 108 0.82 -8.37 -2.09
C ALA A 108 1.43 -7.01 -1.71
N PHE A 109 0.59 -5.97 -1.61
CA PHE A 109 1.02 -4.63 -1.26
C PHE A 109 1.01 -4.38 0.24
N VAL A 110 -0.17 -4.48 0.85
CA VAL A 110 -0.39 -4.16 2.26
C VAL A 110 0.31 -5.18 3.17
N GLY A 111 0.18 -6.47 2.84
CA GLY A 111 0.79 -7.55 3.62
C GLY A 111 2.32 -7.52 3.56
N PHE A 112 2.90 -7.45 2.37
CA PHE A 112 4.36 -7.44 2.19
C PHE A 112 5.01 -6.18 2.77
N LEU A 113 4.57 -4.98 2.37
CA LEU A 113 5.19 -3.73 2.82
C LEU A 113 5.00 -3.53 4.33
N GLY A 114 3.81 -3.83 4.85
CA GLY A 114 3.55 -3.80 6.28
C GLY A 114 4.46 -4.77 7.05
N TYR A 115 4.67 -5.98 6.54
CA TYR A 115 5.53 -6.94 7.22
C TYR A 115 7.02 -6.59 7.10
N ALA A 116 7.45 -6.07 5.96
CA ALA A 116 8.81 -5.57 5.77
C ALA A 116 9.12 -4.42 6.76
N THR A 117 8.19 -3.49 6.97
CA THR A 117 8.34 -2.44 7.98
C THR A 117 8.31 -2.98 9.41
N TYR A 118 7.41 -3.93 9.70
CA TYR A 118 7.40 -4.62 11.00
C TYR A 118 8.75 -5.27 11.30
N LEU A 119 9.32 -6.03 10.34
CA LEU A 119 10.63 -6.66 10.50
C LEU A 119 11.74 -5.62 10.67
N ALA A 120 11.69 -4.52 9.93
CA ALA A 120 12.68 -3.47 10.07
C ALA A 120 12.75 -2.94 11.52
N ILE A 121 11.60 -2.78 12.17
CA ILE A 121 11.53 -2.32 13.56
C ILE A 121 11.84 -3.44 14.55
N ALA A 122 11.18 -4.59 14.41
CA ALA A 122 11.28 -5.71 15.34
C ALA A 122 12.67 -6.36 15.36
N GLU A 123 13.42 -6.28 14.27
CA GLU A 123 14.77 -6.84 14.14
C GLU A 123 15.86 -5.74 14.14
N GLY A 124 15.51 -4.48 14.41
CA GLY A 124 16.47 -3.38 14.52
C GLY A 124 17.26 -3.12 13.24
N HIS A 125 16.62 -3.17 12.07
CA HIS A 125 17.26 -2.81 10.80
C HIS A 125 17.65 -1.33 10.79
N SER A 126 18.70 -0.97 10.04
CA SER A 126 19.15 0.42 9.96
C SER A 126 18.11 1.34 9.32
N ARG A 127 18.12 2.63 9.71
CA ARG A 127 17.30 3.67 9.07
C ARG A 127 17.46 3.69 7.55
N ARG A 128 18.69 3.48 7.04
CA ARG A 128 18.94 3.39 5.59
C ARG A 128 18.10 2.29 4.92
N ARG A 129 18.01 1.11 5.53
CA ARG A 129 17.23 0.00 4.97
C ARG A 129 15.73 0.31 4.98
N PHE A 130 15.23 0.97 6.03
CA PHE A 130 13.85 1.43 6.10
C PHE A 130 13.50 2.41 4.97
N TRP A 131 14.34 3.41 4.74
CA TRP A 131 14.15 4.36 3.64
C TRP A 131 14.29 3.70 2.26
N LEU A 132 15.14 2.68 2.14
CA LEU A 132 15.26 1.90 0.92
C LEU A 132 13.96 1.12 0.62
N ILE A 133 13.28 0.59 1.64
CA ILE A 133 11.95 -0.04 1.48
C ILE A 133 10.95 0.98 0.91
N LEU A 134 10.91 2.21 1.45
CA LEU A 134 10.04 3.27 0.93
C LEU A 134 10.35 3.59 -0.54
N VAL A 135 11.63 3.83 -0.88
CA VAL A 135 12.02 4.22 -2.24
C VAL A 135 11.75 3.11 -3.25
N ILE A 136 12.13 1.87 -2.93
CA ILE A 136 11.89 0.72 -3.82
C ILE A 136 10.39 0.48 -3.96
N GLY A 137 9.64 0.51 -2.85
CA GLY A 137 8.20 0.34 -2.85
C GLY A 137 7.49 1.41 -3.68
N GLY A 138 7.81 2.69 -3.44
CA GLY A 138 7.22 3.82 -4.16
C GLY A 138 7.55 3.80 -5.65
N ALA A 139 8.78 3.45 -6.03
CA ALA A 139 9.16 3.29 -7.42
C ALA A 139 8.42 2.12 -8.10
N ALA A 140 8.37 0.96 -7.43
CA ALA A 140 7.66 -0.21 -7.94
C ALA A 140 6.15 0.07 -8.11
N ASP A 141 5.54 0.75 -7.13
CA ASP A 141 4.13 1.13 -7.18
C ASP A 141 3.86 2.16 -8.27
N THR A 142 4.73 3.16 -8.43
CA THR A 142 4.62 4.15 -9.51
C THR A 142 4.63 3.46 -10.89
N VAL A 143 5.52 2.49 -11.08
CA VAL A 143 5.58 1.71 -12.34
C VAL A 143 4.33 0.84 -12.49
N GLY A 144 3.90 0.15 -11.44
CA GLY A 144 2.69 -0.69 -11.44
C GLY A 144 1.44 0.10 -11.79
N GLU A 145 1.22 1.22 -11.11
CA GLU A 145 0.15 2.19 -11.36
C GLU A 145 0.19 2.71 -12.80
N TYR A 146 1.37 3.10 -13.29
CA TYR A 146 1.52 3.55 -14.67
C TYR A 146 1.11 2.46 -15.67
N VAL A 147 1.56 1.21 -15.48
CA VAL A 147 1.19 0.07 -16.34
C VAL A 147 -0.32 -0.21 -16.26
N MET A 148 -0.90 -0.25 -15.06
CA MET A 148 -2.33 -0.51 -14.87
C MET A 148 -3.21 0.58 -15.51
N MET A 149 -2.81 1.85 -15.42
CA MET A 149 -3.52 2.97 -16.04
C MET A 149 -3.31 3.04 -17.56
N HIS A 150 -2.06 2.98 -18.02
CA HIS A 150 -1.70 3.36 -19.39
C HIS A 150 -1.43 2.18 -20.33
N ALA A 151 -1.11 0.99 -19.81
CA ALA A 151 -0.91 -0.22 -20.62
C ALA A 151 -2.05 -1.24 -20.48
N ALA A 152 -2.77 -1.28 -19.35
CA ALA A 152 -3.93 -2.13 -19.15
C ALA A 152 -5.29 -1.38 -19.21
N ASP A 153 -5.29 -0.06 -19.00
CA ASP A 153 -6.50 0.79 -18.96
C ASP A 153 -7.54 0.29 -17.94
N LEU A 154 -7.09 -0.11 -16.75
CA LEU A 154 -7.98 -0.66 -15.72
C LEU A 154 -8.76 0.44 -14.99
N TYR A 155 -8.12 1.59 -14.76
CA TYR A 155 -8.69 2.69 -14.01
C TYR A 155 -8.03 4.02 -14.38
N THR A 156 -8.60 5.11 -13.91
CA THR A 156 -8.08 6.46 -14.08
C THR A 156 -8.35 7.29 -12.83
N TYR A 157 -7.52 8.32 -12.63
CA TYR A 157 -7.76 9.35 -11.62
C TYR A 157 -8.58 10.49 -12.23
N THR A 158 -9.74 10.78 -11.65
CA THR A 158 -10.68 11.81 -12.14
C THR A 158 -10.56 13.13 -11.39
N GLY A 159 -11.06 14.20 -12.01
CA GLY A 159 -10.96 15.56 -11.50
C GLY A 159 -9.55 16.13 -11.53
N ALA A 160 -9.37 17.26 -10.85
CA ALA A 160 -8.05 17.83 -10.61
C ALA A 160 -7.23 16.87 -9.71
N GLN A 161 -5.97 16.64 -10.08
CA GLN A 161 -5.06 15.79 -9.31
C GLN A 161 -3.70 16.49 -9.15
N PRO A 162 -3.03 16.27 -8.02
CA PRO A 162 -1.72 16.85 -7.73
C PRO A 162 -0.62 16.19 -8.57
N LEU A 163 0.43 16.95 -8.89
CA LEU A 163 1.73 16.42 -9.35
C LEU A 163 1.60 15.37 -10.47
N LYS A 164 0.78 15.67 -11.49
CA LYS A 164 0.60 14.78 -12.65
C LYS A 164 1.89 14.72 -13.47
N LEU A 165 2.45 13.53 -13.62
CA LEU A 165 3.55 13.23 -14.53
C LEU A 165 3.06 12.17 -15.54
N PHE A 166 3.07 12.50 -16.83
CA PHE A 166 2.55 11.63 -17.90
C PHE A 166 1.10 11.13 -17.68
N GLY A 167 0.29 11.89 -16.94
CA GLY A 167 -1.09 11.52 -16.58
C GLY A 167 -1.24 10.79 -15.25
N LEU A 168 -0.14 10.28 -14.66
CA LEU A 168 -0.12 9.67 -13.34
C LEU A 168 0.06 10.73 -12.25
N PRO A 169 -0.90 10.91 -11.32
CA PRO A 169 -0.70 11.72 -10.13
C PRO A 169 0.27 11.06 -9.15
N LEU A 170 1.50 11.56 -9.08
CA LEU A 170 2.58 10.91 -8.33
C LEU A 170 2.32 10.79 -6.82
N VAL A 171 1.43 11.59 -6.24
CA VAL A 171 1.14 11.54 -4.80
C VAL A 171 0.58 10.19 -4.36
N TRP A 172 -0.27 9.55 -5.18
CA TRP A 172 -1.00 8.35 -4.76
C TRP A 172 -0.14 7.10 -4.64
N PRO A 173 0.80 6.80 -5.56
CA PRO A 173 1.69 5.67 -5.35
C PRO A 173 2.47 5.74 -4.03
N TRP A 174 2.99 6.92 -3.69
CA TRP A 174 3.66 7.11 -2.39
C TRP A 174 2.70 6.98 -1.21
N ALA A 175 1.43 7.37 -1.38
CA ALA A 175 0.41 7.18 -0.36
C ALA A 175 0.06 5.70 -0.12
N PHE A 176 -0.07 4.92 -1.19
CA PHE A 176 -0.37 3.50 -1.12
C PHE A 176 0.79 2.66 -0.60
N VAL A 177 2.03 3.14 -0.73
CA VAL A 177 3.21 2.49 -0.13
C VAL A 177 3.43 2.90 1.33
N SER A 178 3.29 4.17 1.66
CA SER A 178 3.54 4.67 3.02
C SER A 178 2.44 4.27 4.02
N THR A 179 1.20 4.13 3.56
CA THR A 179 0.07 3.64 4.36
C THR A 179 0.36 2.26 4.99
N PRO A 180 0.71 1.20 4.24
CA PRO A 180 1.02 -0.09 4.81
C PRO A 180 2.33 -0.10 5.61
N MET A 181 3.31 0.76 5.29
CA MET A 181 4.47 0.93 6.17
C MET A 181 4.04 1.42 7.57
N LEU A 182 3.10 2.36 7.65
CA LEU A 182 2.56 2.84 8.93
C LEU A 182 1.71 1.76 9.64
N MET A 183 1.00 0.91 8.91
CA MET A 183 0.37 -0.29 9.46
C MET A 183 1.41 -1.25 10.06
N GLY A 184 2.51 -1.51 9.35
CA GLY A 184 3.62 -2.32 9.82
C GLY A 184 4.28 -1.78 11.09
N ALA A 185 4.48 -0.47 11.15
CA ALA A 185 4.97 0.21 12.35
C ALA A 185 4.00 0.06 13.53
N SER A 186 2.70 0.20 13.27
CA SER A 186 1.66 -0.01 14.29
C SER A 186 1.69 -1.45 14.82
N VAL A 187 1.86 -2.45 13.95
CA VAL A 187 2.02 -3.85 14.34
C VAL A 187 3.26 -4.05 15.21
N ALA A 188 4.39 -3.39 14.90
CA ALA A 188 5.59 -3.47 15.72
C ALA A 188 5.34 -2.92 17.13
N LEU A 189 4.70 -1.76 17.25
CA LEU A 189 4.35 -1.15 18.54
C LEU A 189 3.37 -2.02 19.35
N LEU A 190 2.36 -2.60 18.70
CA LEU A 190 1.39 -3.49 19.33
C LEU A 190 2.00 -4.84 19.74
N SER A 191 3.12 -5.24 19.14
CA SER A 191 3.70 -6.56 19.37
C SER A 191 4.21 -6.82 20.78
N HIS A 192 4.45 -5.76 21.55
CA HIS A 192 4.80 -5.84 22.97
C HIS A 192 3.58 -5.99 23.90
N ARG A 193 2.36 -5.85 23.37
CA ARG A 193 1.12 -5.82 24.16
C ARG A 193 0.13 -6.91 23.77
N ILE A 194 0.16 -7.35 22.52
CA ILE A 194 -0.78 -8.34 21.96
C ILE A 194 -0.05 -9.66 21.73
N HIS A 195 -0.64 -10.75 22.26
CA HIS A 195 -0.08 -12.10 22.18
C HIS A 195 -1.14 -13.13 21.80
N GLY A 196 -0.70 -14.21 21.16
CA GLY A 196 -1.55 -15.34 20.80
C GLY A 196 -2.76 -14.95 19.95
N LEU A 197 -3.92 -15.52 20.27
CA LEU A 197 -5.17 -15.27 19.53
C LEU A 197 -5.69 -13.82 19.66
N ARG A 198 -5.21 -13.03 20.61
CA ARG A 198 -5.60 -11.61 20.74
C ARG A 198 -5.19 -10.79 19.53
N TRP A 199 -4.26 -11.30 18.71
CA TRP A 199 -3.92 -10.71 17.42
C TRP A 199 -5.10 -10.64 16.44
N LEU A 200 -6.13 -11.46 16.61
CA LEU A 200 -7.37 -11.35 15.82
C LEU A 200 -8.08 -10.00 16.04
N LEU A 201 -7.91 -9.38 17.21
CA LEU A 201 -8.46 -8.05 17.51
C LEU A 201 -7.76 -6.94 16.69
N ALA A 202 -6.56 -7.20 16.17
CA ALA A 202 -5.87 -6.25 15.30
C ALA A 202 -6.42 -6.26 13.86
N LEU A 203 -7.16 -7.29 13.44
CA LEU A 203 -7.74 -7.37 12.09
C LEU A 203 -8.68 -6.21 11.77
N PRO A 204 -9.73 -5.90 12.57
CA PRO A 204 -10.58 -4.75 12.28
C PRO A 204 -9.81 -3.43 12.38
N LEU A 205 -8.89 -3.30 13.35
CA LEU A 205 -8.07 -2.10 13.52
C LEU A 205 -7.21 -1.82 12.29
N LEU A 206 -6.48 -2.82 11.78
CA LEU A 206 -5.59 -2.66 10.64
C LEU A 206 -6.36 -2.61 9.32
N GLY A 207 -7.38 -3.47 9.17
CA GLY A 207 -8.21 -3.54 7.96
C GLY A 207 -8.96 -2.24 7.70
N SER A 208 -9.72 -1.75 8.69
CA SER A 208 -10.40 -0.45 8.60
C SER A 208 -9.44 0.73 8.75
N GLY A 209 -8.34 0.54 9.49
CA GLY A 209 -7.31 1.54 9.72
C GLY A 209 -6.61 1.97 8.45
N TYR A 210 -6.57 1.16 7.38
CA TYR A 210 -5.97 1.55 6.10
C TYR A 210 -6.45 2.93 5.62
N LEU A 211 -7.77 3.18 5.65
CA LEU A 211 -8.33 4.47 5.29
C LEU A 211 -7.92 5.58 6.26
N GLY A 212 -7.85 5.25 7.56
CA GLY A 212 -7.37 6.15 8.61
C GLY A 212 -5.89 6.53 8.47
N TYR A 213 -5.02 5.58 8.13
CA TYR A 213 -3.61 5.79 7.88
C TYR A 213 -3.38 6.62 6.61
N LEU A 214 -4.14 6.33 5.53
CA LEU A 214 -4.13 7.13 4.32
C LEU A 214 -4.53 8.58 4.62
N ALA A 215 -5.61 8.79 5.39
CA ALA A 215 -6.02 10.12 5.82
C ALA A 215 -4.96 10.78 6.70
N ALA A 216 -4.38 10.08 7.68
CA ALA A 216 -3.36 10.65 8.56
C ALA A 216 -2.15 11.18 7.78
N LEU A 217 -1.73 10.49 6.72
CA LEU A 217 -0.57 10.86 5.92
C LEU A 217 -0.89 11.88 4.81
N PHE A 218 -2.09 11.82 4.22
CA PHE A 218 -2.44 12.57 2.99
C PHE A 218 -3.73 13.39 3.09
N TRP A 219 -4.26 13.67 4.29
CA TRP A 219 -5.46 14.49 4.44
C TRP A 219 -5.39 15.86 3.73
N PRO A 220 -4.25 16.61 3.66
CA PRO A 220 -4.27 17.93 3.06
C PRO A 220 -4.67 17.87 1.59
N VAL A 221 -4.13 16.91 0.83
CA VAL A 221 -4.48 16.73 -0.58
C VAL A 221 -5.87 16.13 -0.79
N ILE A 222 -6.32 15.25 0.11
CA ILE A 222 -7.69 14.72 0.08
C ILE A 222 -8.70 15.86 0.22
N VAL A 223 -8.47 16.76 1.18
CA VAL A 223 -9.32 17.94 1.40
C VAL A 223 -9.23 18.90 0.21
N ALA A 224 -8.02 19.25 -0.24
CA ALA A 224 -7.81 20.21 -1.32
C ALA A 224 -8.42 19.76 -2.67
N ARG A 225 -8.51 18.46 -2.92
CA ARG A 225 -9.22 17.96 -4.13
C ARG A 225 -10.71 18.27 -4.12
N SER A 226 -11.29 18.47 -2.93
CA SER A 226 -12.72 18.71 -2.74
C SER A 226 -13.08 20.20 -2.74
N THR A 227 -12.11 21.12 -2.87
CA THR A 227 -12.32 22.57 -2.74
C THR A 227 -12.33 23.34 -4.07
N GLY A 228 -12.15 22.65 -5.21
CA GLY A 228 -12.14 23.30 -6.53
C GLY A 228 -10.88 24.14 -6.80
N MET A 229 -9.79 23.89 -6.07
CA MET A 229 -8.50 24.56 -6.29
C MET A 229 -7.97 24.39 -7.72
N SER A 230 -7.20 25.38 -8.19
CA SER A 230 -6.48 25.28 -9.46
C SER A 230 -5.45 24.12 -9.41
N SER A 231 -5.12 23.56 -10.58
CA SER A 231 -4.16 22.45 -10.67
C SER A 231 -2.78 22.77 -10.08
N LEU A 232 -2.35 24.04 -10.17
CA LEU A 232 -1.10 24.50 -9.59
C LEU A 232 -1.16 24.53 -8.06
N ALA A 233 -2.21 25.14 -7.49
CA ALA A 233 -2.42 25.17 -6.05
C ALA A 233 -2.54 23.75 -5.47
N LEU A 234 -3.30 22.89 -6.15
CA LEU A 234 -3.46 21.48 -5.76
C LEU A 234 -2.12 20.72 -5.80
N SER A 235 -1.27 21.00 -6.78
CA SER A 235 0.08 20.41 -6.85
C SER A 235 0.97 20.89 -5.70
N GLY A 236 0.86 22.17 -5.31
CA GLY A 236 1.51 22.71 -4.11
C GLY A 236 1.07 21.96 -2.84
N VAL A 237 -0.23 21.73 -2.67
CA VAL A 237 -0.75 20.91 -1.54
C VAL A 237 -0.29 19.46 -1.62
N GLY A 238 -0.13 18.92 -2.83
CA GLY A 238 0.47 17.60 -3.05
C GLY A 238 1.89 17.50 -2.49
N ILE A 239 2.73 18.51 -2.73
CA ILE A 239 4.10 18.58 -2.17
C ILE A 239 4.05 18.64 -0.64
N VAL A 240 3.17 19.47 -0.08
CA VAL A 240 2.97 19.56 1.38
C VAL A 240 2.59 18.20 1.95
N SER A 241 1.68 17.47 1.30
CA SER A 241 1.24 16.14 1.76
C SER A 241 2.38 15.11 1.72
N LEU A 242 3.23 15.13 0.68
CA LEU A 242 4.45 14.31 0.64
C LEU A 242 5.42 14.68 1.78
N GLY A 243 5.55 15.97 2.10
CA GLY A 243 6.34 16.45 3.25
C GLY A 243 5.80 15.92 4.58
N PHE A 244 4.48 15.94 4.78
CA PHE A 244 3.82 15.34 5.94
C PHE A 244 4.09 13.85 6.05
N MET A 245 3.92 13.11 4.95
CA MET A 245 4.24 11.69 4.88
C MET A 245 5.70 11.42 5.27
N LEU A 246 6.66 12.15 4.70
CA LEU A 246 8.08 12.00 5.03
C LEU A 246 8.36 12.30 6.50
N ALA A 247 7.76 13.35 7.06
CA ALA A 247 7.91 13.70 8.47
C ALA A 247 7.37 12.59 9.39
N THR A 248 6.19 12.04 9.09
CA THR A 248 5.61 10.91 9.85
C THR A 248 6.50 9.67 9.76
N LEU A 249 6.97 9.30 8.56
CA LEU A 249 7.87 8.16 8.41
C LEU A 249 9.25 8.40 9.05
N TYR A 250 9.70 9.65 9.11
CA TYR A 250 10.90 10.02 9.85
C TYR A 250 10.74 9.76 11.35
N VAL A 251 9.60 10.13 11.94
CA VAL A 251 9.28 9.79 13.34
C VAL A 251 9.29 8.27 13.56
N VAL A 252 8.71 7.49 12.65
CA VAL A 252 8.80 6.02 12.70
C VAL A 252 10.25 5.53 12.61
N SER A 253 11.08 6.16 11.78
CA SER A 253 12.49 5.80 11.66
C SER A 253 13.32 6.11 12.91
N LEU A 254 12.83 6.94 13.84
CA LEU A 254 13.50 7.21 15.11
C LEU A 254 13.55 5.97 16.02
N PHE A 255 12.62 5.03 15.84
CA PHE A 255 12.64 3.72 16.52
C PHE A 255 13.69 2.75 15.97
N LEU A 256 14.41 3.13 14.91
CA LEU A 256 15.44 2.31 14.27
C LEU A 256 16.84 2.78 14.65
N PRO A 257 17.82 1.85 14.74
CA PRO A 257 19.21 2.20 14.94
C PRO A 257 19.72 3.19 13.87
N PRO A 258 20.52 4.20 14.26
CA PRO A 258 21.22 5.04 13.31
C PRO A 258 22.03 4.17 12.35
N SER A 259 22.12 4.58 11.08
CA SER A 259 23.07 3.96 10.16
C SER A 259 24.47 4.18 10.74
N SER A 260 25.08 3.14 11.31
CA SER A 260 26.48 3.17 11.71
C SER A 260 27.26 3.64 10.49
N ARG A 261 27.90 4.82 10.59
CA ARG A 261 28.87 5.24 9.58
C ARG A 261 29.83 4.07 9.48
N SER A 262 29.84 3.39 8.34
CA SER A 262 30.92 2.49 7.99
C SER A 262 32.17 3.36 7.95
N GLY A 263 32.79 3.57 9.12
CA GLY A 263 34.08 4.19 9.21
C GLY A 263 35.02 3.42 8.29
N PRO A 264 36.02 4.10 7.68
CA PRO A 264 37.03 3.40 6.91
C PRO A 264 37.50 2.24 7.77
N SER A 265 37.29 1.02 7.26
CA SER A 265 37.73 -0.21 7.92
C SER A 265 39.17 0.04 8.31
N ALA A 266 39.43 0.19 9.62
CA ALA A 266 40.77 0.44 10.09
C ALA A 266 41.62 -0.66 9.46
N ALA A 267 42.57 -0.24 8.61
CA ALA A 267 43.37 -1.16 7.83
C ALA A 267 43.85 -2.26 8.77
N PRO A 268 43.72 -3.55 8.39
CA PRO A 268 44.09 -4.64 9.28
C PRO A 268 45.50 -4.35 9.78
N ALA A 269 45.62 -4.11 11.08
CA ALA A 269 46.91 -3.89 11.70
C ALA A 269 47.75 -5.13 11.37
N THR A 270 48.75 -4.95 10.51
CA THR A 270 49.73 -5.96 10.18
C THR A 270 50.33 -6.44 11.50
N GLN A 271 49.83 -7.57 12.01
CA GLN A 271 50.45 -8.28 13.10
C GLN A 271 51.76 -8.83 12.55
N HIS A 272 52.84 -8.07 12.73
CA HIS A 272 54.18 -8.60 12.58
C HIS A 272 54.36 -9.70 13.64
N ALA A 273 54.26 -10.94 13.19
CA ALA A 273 54.66 -12.11 13.95
C ALA A 273 56.18 -12.05 14.14
N THR A 274 56.62 -11.68 15.34
CA THR A 274 57.99 -11.92 15.80
C THR A 274 58.12 -13.40 16.13
N ALA A 275 58.76 -14.14 15.24
CA ALA A 275 59.28 -15.47 15.55
C ALA A 275 60.46 -15.30 16.53
N VAL A 276 60.31 -15.83 17.75
CA VAL A 276 61.41 -16.01 18.70
C VAL A 276 61.90 -17.44 18.52
N ASN A 277 63.19 -17.57 18.18
CA ASN A 277 63.96 -18.82 18.16
C ASN A 277 64.38 -19.22 19.57
#